data_AF-A0A7Y0N2W9-F1
#
_entry.id   AF-A0A7Y0N2W9-F1
#
_cell.length_a   1.000
_cell.length_b   1.000
_cell.length_c   1.000
_cell.angle_alpha   90.00
_cell.angle_beta   90.00
_cell.angle_gamma   90.00
#
_symmetry.space_group_name_H-M   'P 1'
#
loop_
_entity.id
_entity.type
_entity.pdbx_description
1 polymer ?
#
loop_
_entity_poly.entity_id
_entity_poly.type
_entity_poly.pdbx_seq_one_letter_code
_entity_poly.pdbx_strand_id
1 'polypeptide(L)'
;GDVNRVANAHWCVVAGSEIWLVDGAVPFGSAEQFSLPEENARQIGDYLGSPVMWINFADLEQDLPLVSLRDCLHFPEPLFMLLSKAIQYGHMTQSLRFCPQCGGRNFLNNNQFAMQCGECRTLHYPRIFPCIIVAVRK
;
A
#
# COMPACT_ATOMS: atom_id res chain seq x y z
N GLY A 1 22.82 -17.31 -6.12
CA GLY A 1 23.51 -16.04 -6.26
C GLY A 1 22.65 -15.14 -7.10
N ASP A 2 22.14 -14.08 -6.50
CA ASP A 2 22.18 -12.77 -7.15
C ASP A 2 22.17 -11.73 -6.03
N VAL A 3 23.14 -10.83 -6.11
CA VAL A 3 23.52 -9.93 -5.04
C VAL A 3 22.52 -8.79 -5.00
N ASN A 4 21.92 -8.64 -3.82
CA ASN A 4 21.09 -7.54 -3.36
C ASN A 4 21.61 -6.19 -3.89
N ARG A 5 21.06 -5.72 -4.99
CA ARG A 5 21.37 -4.41 -5.55
C ARG A 5 20.21 -3.51 -5.14
N VAL A 6 20.45 -2.74 -4.08
CA VAL A 6 19.53 -1.75 -3.52
C VAL A 6 19.07 -0.83 -4.65
N ALA A 7 17.90 -1.12 -5.21
CA ALA A 7 17.31 -0.32 -6.27
C ALA A 7 16.51 0.79 -5.59
N ASN A 8 16.71 2.04 -6.03
CA ASN A 8 15.86 3.14 -5.60
C ASN A 8 14.40 2.80 -5.92
N ALA A 9 13.52 3.10 -4.98
CA ALA A 9 12.11 2.82 -5.08
C ALA A 9 11.30 4.04 -4.66
N HIS A 10 10.05 4.10 -5.14
CA HIS A 10 9.04 5.00 -4.58
C HIS A 10 8.41 4.36 -3.35
N TRP A 11 8.38 5.06 -2.23
CA TRP A 11 7.91 4.53 -0.95
C TRP A 11 6.53 5.05 -0.58
N CYS A 12 5.53 4.17 -0.63
CA CYS A 12 4.17 4.41 -0.21
C CYS A 12 3.96 3.92 1.23
N VAL A 13 4.27 4.76 2.22
CA VAL A 13 3.93 4.49 3.62
C VAL A 13 2.52 5.01 3.89
N VAL A 14 1.60 4.13 4.28
CA VAL A 14 0.16 4.47 4.39
C VAL A 14 -0.43 4.17 5.76
N ALA A 15 -1.37 5.00 6.20
CA ALA A 15 -2.22 4.76 7.36
C ALA A 15 -3.65 5.21 7.05
N GLY A 16 -4.65 4.33 7.17
CA GLY A 16 -6.02 4.68 6.84
C GLY A 16 -6.17 5.16 5.39
N SER A 17 -6.48 6.46 5.20
CA SER A 17 -6.55 7.12 3.88
C SER A 17 -5.45 8.16 3.68
N GLU A 18 -4.40 8.09 4.48
CA GLU A 18 -3.29 9.02 4.49
C GLU A 18 -2.00 8.35 4.01
N ILE A 19 -1.10 9.15 3.46
CA ILE A 19 0.18 8.72 2.89
C ILE A 19 1.29 9.66 3.30
N TRP A 20 2.48 9.11 3.51
CA TRP A 20 3.68 9.89 3.78
C TRP A 20 4.21 10.55 2.50
N LEU A 21 4.54 11.84 2.59
CA LEU A 21 5.26 12.59 1.55
C LEU A 21 6.43 13.35 2.17
N VAL A 22 7.46 13.59 1.35
CA VAL A 22 8.58 14.47 1.67
C VAL A 22 8.55 15.63 0.68
N ASP A 23 8.47 16.85 1.19
CA ASP A 23 8.38 18.09 0.38
C ASP A 23 7.30 18.03 -0.71
N GLY A 24 6.15 17.42 -0.38
CA GLY A 24 5.01 17.28 -1.29
C GLY A 24 5.18 16.21 -2.37
N ALA A 25 6.19 15.36 -2.29
CA ALA A 25 6.43 14.28 -3.25
C ALA A 25 6.49 12.90 -2.57
N VAL A 26 6.19 11.86 -3.34
CA VAL A 26 6.40 10.46 -2.91
C VAL A 26 7.91 10.22 -2.80
N PRO A 27 8.42 9.82 -1.63
CA PRO A 27 9.87 9.66 -1.43
C PRO A 27 10.46 8.64 -2.40
N PHE A 28 11.57 9.01 -3.03
CA PHE A 28 12.30 8.17 -3.98
C PHE A 28 13.75 7.99 -3.53
N GLY A 29 14.18 6.75 -3.33
CA GLY A 29 15.50 6.44 -2.78
C GLY A 29 15.56 5.01 -2.23
N SER A 30 16.62 4.69 -1.49
CA SER A 30 16.75 3.40 -0.81
C SER A 30 15.96 3.33 0.49
N ALA A 31 15.68 2.12 0.98
CA ALA A 31 15.06 1.92 2.29
C ALA A 31 15.90 2.52 3.42
N GLU A 32 17.22 2.32 3.34
CA GLU A 32 18.21 2.82 4.31
C GLU A 32 18.19 4.36 4.42
N GLN A 33 18.08 5.07 3.28
CA GLN A 33 18.02 6.53 3.26
C GLN A 33 16.83 7.09 4.08
N PHE A 34 15.73 6.33 4.16
CA PHE A 34 14.51 6.72 4.84
C PHE A 34 14.26 5.95 6.15
N SER A 35 15.24 5.16 6.60
CA SER A 35 15.13 4.29 7.78
C SER A 35 13.89 3.38 7.73
N LEU A 36 13.54 2.86 6.55
CA LEU A 36 12.37 2.00 6.35
C LEU A 36 12.75 0.51 6.47
N PRO A 37 11.91 -0.32 7.13
CA PRO A 37 12.11 -1.77 7.21
C PRO A 37 11.73 -2.42 5.87
N GLU A 38 12.73 -2.72 5.05
CA GLU A 38 12.53 -3.29 3.70
C GLU A 38 11.85 -4.67 3.75
N GLU A 39 12.06 -5.44 4.81
CA GLU A 39 11.44 -6.75 5.03
C GLU A 39 9.91 -6.69 5.14
N ASN A 40 9.36 -5.54 5.55
CA ASN A 40 7.92 -5.31 5.65
C ASN A 40 7.35 -4.73 4.35
N ALA A 41 8.20 -4.39 3.39
CA ALA A 41 7.80 -3.76 2.14
C ALA A 41 7.30 -4.77 1.12
N ARG A 42 6.29 -4.35 0.34
CA ARG A 42 5.78 -5.13 -0.79
C ARG A 42 5.76 -4.29 -2.04
N GLN A 43 6.34 -4.79 -3.12
CA GLN A 43 6.26 -4.12 -4.41
C GLN A 43 4.83 -4.21 -4.95
N ILE A 44 4.19 -3.06 -5.15
CA ILE A 44 2.81 -2.97 -5.65
C ILE A 44 2.74 -2.53 -7.12
N GLY A 45 3.86 -2.15 -7.72
CA GLY A 45 3.95 -1.79 -9.12
C GLY A 45 5.31 -1.23 -9.51
N ASP A 46 5.31 -0.55 -10.65
CA ASP A 46 6.43 0.19 -11.22
C ASP A 46 5.93 1.60 -11.60
N TYR A 47 6.77 2.60 -11.38
CA TYR A 47 6.54 3.95 -11.85
C TYR A 47 7.85 4.50 -12.40
N LEU A 48 7.82 4.92 -13.67
CA LEU A 48 8.98 5.43 -14.40
C LEU A 48 10.20 4.48 -14.38
N GLY A 49 9.96 3.16 -14.43
CA GLY A 49 11.01 2.14 -14.46
C GLY A 49 11.64 1.86 -13.09
N SER A 50 11.05 2.37 -12.01
CA SER A 50 11.46 2.08 -10.63
C SER A 50 10.31 1.43 -9.84
N PRO A 51 10.63 0.50 -8.93
CA PRO A 51 9.63 -0.17 -8.12
C PRO A 51 8.87 0.82 -7.22
N VAL A 52 7.58 0.54 -7.01
CA VAL A 52 6.76 1.23 -6.00
C VAL A 52 6.49 0.25 -4.86
N MET A 53 7.01 0.59 -3.68
CA MET A 53 6.96 -0.23 -2.47
C MET A 53 5.89 0.29 -1.53
N TRP A 54 5.10 -0.60 -0.95
CA TRP A 54 4.12 -0.28 0.07
C TRP A 54 4.56 -0.83 1.43
N ILE A 55 4.40 -0.01 2.47
CA ILE A 55 4.56 -0.36 3.89
C ILE A 55 3.37 0.23 4.66
N ASN A 56 2.85 -0.46 5.68
CA ASN A 56 1.91 0.17 6.59
C ASN A 56 2.66 1.02 7.62
N PHE A 57 2.17 2.22 7.87
CA PHE A 57 2.70 3.08 8.93
C PHE A 57 2.69 2.39 10.31
N ALA A 58 1.71 1.53 10.57
CA ALA A 58 1.63 0.75 11.81
C ALA A 58 2.79 -0.24 12.01
N ASP A 59 3.56 -0.54 10.95
CA ASP A 59 4.73 -1.41 10.97
C ASP A 59 6.04 -0.61 11.14
N LEU A 60 5.95 0.71 11.38
CA LEU A 60 7.08 1.60 11.60
C LEU A 60 7.19 2.03 13.07
N GLU A 61 8.43 2.23 13.53
CA GLU A 61 8.71 2.81 14.84
C GLU A 61 8.83 4.34 14.81
N GLN A 62 9.03 4.91 13.62
CA GLN A 62 9.18 6.35 13.42
C GLN A 62 7.84 7.04 13.17
N ASP A 63 7.74 8.28 13.66
CA ASP A 63 6.61 9.16 13.34
C ASP A 63 6.88 9.90 12.03
N LEU A 64 5.91 9.87 11.11
CA LEU A 64 6.04 10.46 9.78
C LEU A 64 4.83 11.36 9.53
N PRO A 65 5.03 12.57 8.96
CA PRO A 65 3.92 13.44 8.63
C PRO A 65 3.12 12.83 7.47
N LEU A 66 1.88 12.42 7.75
CA LEU A 66 0.98 11.88 6.74
C LEU A 66 0.06 12.98 6.21
N VAL A 67 -0.29 12.89 4.93
CA VAL A 67 -1.28 13.75 4.27
C VAL A 67 -2.41 12.92 3.68
N SER A 68 -3.56 13.54 3.45
CA SER A 68 -4.69 12.84 2.84
C SER A 68 -4.36 12.44 1.40
N LEU A 69 -4.79 11.25 0.97
CA LEU A 69 -4.71 10.85 -0.45
C LEU A 69 -5.35 11.88 -1.38
N ARG A 70 -6.38 12.59 -0.91
CA ARG A 70 -7.06 13.64 -1.69
C ARG A 70 -6.13 14.79 -2.04
N ASP A 71 -5.16 15.08 -1.18
CA ASP A 71 -4.18 16.15 -1.42
C ASP A 71 -3.22 15.76 -2.56
N CYS A 72 -3.12 14.46 -2.88
CA CYS A 72 -2.30 13.92 -3.98
C CYS A 72 -3.01 13.91 -5.35
N LEU A 73 -4.24 14.44 -5.48
CA LEU A 73 -4.99 14.43 -6.74
C LEU A 73 -4.29 15.14 -7.91
N HIS A 74 -3.33 16.02 -7.61
CA HIS A 74 -2.53 16.76 -8.59
C HIS A 74 -1.38 15.93 -9.17
N PHE A 75 -1.06 14.76 -8.59
CA PHE A 75 -0.02 13.87 -9.12
C PHE A 75 -0.43 13.26 -10.47
N PRO A 76 0.55 12.82 -11.28
CA PRO A 76 0.27 12.07 -12.50
C PRO A 76 -0.62 10.85 -12.20
N GLU A 77 -1.62 10.62 -13.04
CA GLU A 77 -2.60 9.55 -12.87
C GLU A 77 -1.98 8.18 -12.56
N PRO A 78 -0.92 7.71 -13.28
CA PRO A 78 -0.32 6.41 -12.97
C PRO A 78 0.23 6.32 -11.54
N LEU A 79 0.84 7.39 -11.03
CA LEU A 79 1.34 7.44 -9.66
C LEU A 79 0.18 7.46 -8.68
N PHE A 80 -0.81 8.33 -8.90
CA PHE A 80 -1.99 8.45 -8.04
C PHE A 80 -2.74 7.12 -7.90
N MET A 81 -2.84 6.35 -8.98
CA MET A 81 -3.43 5.00 -8.97
C MET A 81 -2.63 4.02 -8.11
N LEU A 82 -1.29 4.10 -8.11
CA LEU A 82 -0.43 3.30 -7.24
C LEU A 82 -0.56 3.70 -5.77
N LEU A 83 -0.67 4.99 -5.46
CA LEU A 83 -0.93 5.46 -4.08
C LEU A 83 -2.29 4.97 -3.57
N SER A 84 -3.31 5.08 -4.43
CA SER A 84 -4.67 4.58 -4.14
C SER A 84 -4.68 3.07 -3.92
N LYS A 85 -3.87 2.32 -4.66
CA LYS A 85 -3.68 0.87 -4.50
C LYS A 85 -3.02 0.53 -3.16
N ALA A 86 -1.96 1.25 -2.79
CA ALA A 86 -1.29 1.09 -1.49
C ALA A 86 -2.27 1.28 -0.32
N ILE A 87 -3.09 2.34 -0.37
CA ILE A 87 -4.11 2.61 0.65
C ILE A 87 -5.16 1.49 0.73
N GLN A 88 -5.62 0.96 -0.39
CA GLN A 88 -6.55 -0.17 -0.39
C GLN A 88 -5.95 -1.43 0.25
N TYR A 89 -4.66 -1.69 0.00
CA TYR A 89 -3.97 -2.81 0.63
C TYR A 89 -3.76 -2.58 2.13
N GLY A 90 -3.36 -1.38 2.54
CA GLY A 90 -3.29 -0.98 3.94
C GLY A 90 -4.63 -1.17 4.66
N HIS A 91 -5.71 -0.66 4.07
CA HIS A 91 -7.06 -0.84 4.60
C HIS A 91 -7.44 -2.32 4.72
N MET A 92 -7.14 -3.14 3.71
CA MET A 92 -7.42 -4.58 3.74
C MET A 92 -6.70 -5.27 4.90
N THR A 93 -5.39 -5.03 5.07
CA THR A 93 -4.61 -5.69 6.14
C THR A 93 -5.11 -5.34 7.54
N GLN A 94 -5.61 -4.12 7.74
CA GLN A 94 -6.14 -3.66 9.02
C GLN A 94 -7.57 -4.15 9.29
N SER A 95 -8.42 -4.17 8.26
CA SER A 95 -9.84 -4.54 8.36
C SER A 95 -10.07 -6.05 8.38
N LEU A 96 -9.20 -6.83 7.74
CA LEU A 96 -9.33 -8.29 7.62
C LEU A 96 -8.29 -9.04 8.46
N ARG A 97 -7.98 -8.55 9.67
CA ARG A 97 -7.08 -9.24 10.62
C ARG A 97 -7.61 -10.61 11.09
N PHE A 98 -8.92 -10.81 11.01
CA PHE A 98 -9.60 -12.08 11.31
C PHE A 98 -10.47 -12.50 10.14
N CYS A 99 -10.58 -13.80 9.93
CA CYS A 99 -11.34 -14.43 8.86
C CYS A 99 -12.84 -14.21 9.08
N PRO A 100 -13.55 -13.53 8.15
CA PRO A 100 -15.00 -13.36 8.25
C PRO A 100 -15.80 -14.67 8.19
N GLN A 101 -15.19 -15.77 7.72
CA GLN A 101 -15.86 -17.05 7.57
C GLN A 101 -15.76 -17.94 8.83
N CYS A 102 -14.62 -17.92 9.54
CA CYS A 102 -14.39 -18.82 10.68
C CYS A 102 -13.84 -18.15 11.95
N GLY A 103 -13.52 -16.85 11.91
CA GLY A 103 -12.94 -16.11 13.03
C GLY A 103 -11.44 -16.32 13.26
N GLY A 104 -10.79 -17.25 12.55
CA GLY A 104 -9.34 -17.49 12.65
C GLY A 104 -8.49 -16.28 12.24
N ARG A 105 -7.24 -16.20 12.70
CA ARG A 105 -6.34 -15.09 12.32
C ARG A 105 -5.98 -15.14 10.85
N ASN A 106 -5.98 -13.98 10.22
CA ASN A 106 -5.50 -13.81 8.85
C ASN A 106 -4.09 -13.21 8.84
N PHE A 107 -3.36 -13.47 7.76
CA PHE A 107 -2.07 -12.87 7.44
C PHE A 107 -2.03 -12.51 5.96
N LEU A 108 -1.18 -11.56 5.57
CA LEU A 108 -0.99 -11.22 4.15
C LEU A 108 -0.27 -12.37 3.45
N ASN A 109 -0.84 -12.90 2.37
CA ASN A 109 -0.26 -14.03 1.64
C ASN A 109 1.03 -13.63 0.92
N ASN A 110 2.05 -14.49 0.94
CA ASN A 110 3.37 -14.20 0.36
C ASN A 110 3.35 -14.05 -1.17
N ASN A 111 2.46 -14.75 -1.87
CA ASN A 111 2.45 -14.86 -3.34
C ASN A 111 1.41 -13.97 -4.03
N GLN A 112 0.50 -13.35 -3.26
CA GLN A 112 -0.58 -12.53 -3.80
C GLN A 112 -1.05 -11.50 -2.78
N PHE A 113 -1.61 -10.39 -3.26
CA PHE A 113 -2.22 -9.37 -2.40
C PHE A 113 -3.61 -9.80 -1.92
N ALA A 114 -3.62 -10.79 -1.02
CA ALA A 114 -4.82 -11.30 -0.36
C ALA A 114 -4.51 -11.65 1.10
N MET A 115 -5.50 -11.46 1.98
CA MET A 115 -5.43 -11.94 3.35
C MET A 115 -5.82 -13.42 3.38
N GLN A 116 -4.95 -14.27 3.93
CA GLN A 116 -5.18 -15.70 4.04
C GLN A 116 -5.43 -16.08 5.50
N CYS A 117 -6.47 -16.87 5.74
CA CYS A 117 -6.75 -17.44 7.06
C CYS A 117 -5.79 -18.59 7.39
N GLY A 118 -5.22 -18.59 8.60
CA GLY A 118 -4.38 -19.69 9.10
C GLY A 118 -5.15 -20.98 9.39
N GLU A 119 -6.44 -20.89 9.70
CA GLU A 119 -7.27 -22.03 10.11
C GLU A 119 -7.93 -22.70 8.89
N CYS A 120 -8.81 -21.97 8.20
CA CYS A 120 -9.60 -22.53 7.11
C CYS A 120 -8.98 -22.33 5.72
N ARG A 121 -7.83 -21.64 5.63
CA ARG A 121 -7.09 -21.34 4.39
C ARG A 121 -7.84 -20.51 3.34
N THR A 122 -9.01 -19.97 3.67
CA THR A 122 -9.76 -19.05 2.80
C THR A 122 -8.91 -17.82 2.49
N LEU A 123 -8.99 -17.36 1.24
CA LEU A 123 -8.36 -16.13 0.74
C LEU A 123 -9.40 -15.02 0.65
N HIS A 124 -9.04 -13.84 1.15
CA HIS A 124 -9.84 -12.63 1.07
C HIS A 124 -9.08 -11.57 0.30
N TYR A 125 -9.65 -11.14 -0.82
CA TYR A 125 -9.05 -10.12 -1.69
C TYR A 125 -9.53 -8.72 -1.31
N PRO A 126 -8.79 -7.67 -1.71
CA PRO A 126 -9.22 -6.28 -1.54
C PRO A 126 -10.59 -6.06 -2.18
N ARG A 127 -11.47 -5.37 -1.46
CA ARG A 127 -12.83 -5.11 -1.93
C ARG A 127 -12.88 -3.82 -2.74
N ILE A 128 -13.35 -3.92 -3.99
CA ILE A 128 -13.67 -2.78 -4.83
C ILE A 128 -15.19 -2.56 -4.77
N PHE A 129 -15.60 -1.36 -4.35
CA PHE A 129 -17.01 -0.98 -4.32
C PHE A 129 -17.39 -0.31 -5.65
N PRO A 130 -18.34 -0.86 -6.42
CA PRO A 130 -18.83 -0.19 -7.62
C PRO A 130 -19.53 1.11 -7.24
N CYS A 131 -19.17 2.20 -7.92
CA CYS A 131 -19.72 3.54 -7.70
C CYS A 131 -20.07 4.16 -9.06
N ILE A 132 -21.21 4.83 -9.15
CA ILE A 132 -21.63 5.55 -10.35
C ILE A 132 -21.36 7.05 -10.19
N ILE A 133 -20.93 7.69 -11.27
CA ILE A 133 -20.89 9.15 -11.41
C ILE A 133 -21.69 9.52 -12.66
N VAL A 134 -22.66 10.43 -12.52
CA VAL A 134 -23.58 10.78 -13.62
C VAL A 134 -23.68 12.30 -13.77
N ALA A 135 -23.60 12.77 -15.01
CA ALA A 135 -23.93 14.15 -15.35
C ALA A 135 -25.34 14.20 -15.93
N VAL A 136 -26.28 14.83 -15.20
CA VAL A 136 -27.66 15.01 -15.68
C VAL A 136 -27.71 16.22 -16.61
N ARG A 137 -28.07 15.97 -17.87
CA ARG A 137 -28.24 17.00 -18.91
C ARG A 137 -29.70 17.03 -19.38
N LYS A 138 -30.16 18.18 -19.85
CA LYS A 138 -31.48 18.34 -20.50
C LYS A 138 -31.39 17.97 -21.97
#